data_AF-A0A550C7B8-F1
#
_entry.id   AF-A0A550C7B8-F1
#
_cell.length_a   1.000
_cell.length_b   1.000
_cell.length_c   1.000
_cell.angle_alpha   90.00
_cell.angle_beta   90.00
_cell.angle_gamma   90.00
#
_symmetry.space_group_name_H-M   'P 1'
#
loop_
_entity.id
_entity.type
_entity.pdbx_description
1 polymer ?
#
loop_
_entity_poly.entity_id
_entity_poly.type
_entity_poly.pdbx_seq_one_letter_code
_entity_poly.pdbx_strand_id
1 'polypeptide(L)'
;MTSPDPQPGPYVHRCIRAGYPITHAEALRWATTIADATHRPPPANIHDTLQIVYLLDIIFCKYNDLDCFPITNPNDPETNKKTWIVATTPHRWASFPQAEIDEKIGKNNDFWTPSVHLPESELDIDAKEALERKGVTLQPFHTTFWNAP
;
A
#
# COMPACT_ATOMS: atom_id res chain seq x y z
N MET A 1 25.90 -32.36 -18.80
CA MET A 1 25.12 -32.51 -17.56
C MET A 1 24.38 -31.21 -17.35
N THR A 2 23.14 -31.13 -17.80
CA THR A 2 22.25 -30.01 -17.51
C THR A 2 21.79 -30.16 -16.06
N SER A 3 22.12 -29.19 -15.21
CA SER A 3 21.53 -29.11 -13.88
C SER A 3 20.00 -29.14 -14.02
N PRO A 4 19.28 -29.93 -13.21
CA PRO A 4 17.83 -29.89 -13.23
C PRO A 4 17.38 -28.47 -12.86
N ASP A 5 16.42 -27.94 -13.63
CA ASP A 5 15.75 -26.68 -13.28
C ASP A 5 15.28 -26.79 -11.82
N PRO A 6 15.47 -25.74 -11.00
CA PRO A 6 15.02 -25.77 -9.62
C PRO A 6 13.52 -26.05 -9.60
N GLN A 7 13.13 -27.13 -8.91
CA GLN A 7 11.72 -27.41 -8.71
C GLN A 7 11.07 -26.16 -8.10
N PRO A 8 9.95 -25.67 -8.65
CA PRO A 8 9.30 -24.51 -8.10
C PRO A 8 8.94 -24.82 -6.65
N GLY A 9 9.49 -24.04 -5.71
CA GLY A 9 9.20 -24.15 -4.29
C GLY A 9 7.70 -23.98 -4.00
N PRO A 10 7.27 -24.10 -2.73
CA PRO A 10 5.86 -23.94 -2.38
C PRO A 10 5.33 -22.60 -2.90
N TYR A 11 4.14 -22.60 -3.49
CA TYR A 11 3.43 -21.39 -3.86
C TYR A 11 2.58 -20.90 -2.70
N VAL A 12 2.44 -19.59 -2.57
CA VAL A 12 1.53 -18.96 -1.63
C VAL A 12 0.59 -18.01 -2.32
N HIS A 13 -0.65 -18.02 -1.84
CA HIS A 13 -1.67 -17.10 -2.29
C HIS A 13 -1.48 -15.76 -1.59
N ARG A 14 -1.38 -14.69 -2.37
CA ARG A 14 -1.21 -13.31 -1.88
C ARG A 14 -2.09 -12.36 -2.68
N CYS A 15 -2.51 -11.31 -1.99
CA CYS A 15 -3.14 -10.17 -2.62
C CYS A 15 -2.06 -9.19 -3.10
N ILE A 16 -2.23 -8.68 -4.31
CA ILE A 16 -1.46 -7.55 -4.83
C ILE A 16 -2.41 -6.39 -5.10
N ARG A 17 -1.91 -5.19 -4.82
CA ARG A 17 -2.55 -3.93 -5.19
C ARG A 17 -1.50 -2.96 -5.68
N ALA A 18 -1.94 -1.94 -6.38
CA ALA A 18 -1.12 -0.82 -6.77
C ALA A 18 -1.80 0.50 -6.46
N GLY A 19 -0.98 1.53 -6.38
CA GLY A 19 -1.40 2.87 -6.05
C GLY A 19 -0.20 3.73 -5.68
N TYR A 20 -0.45 4.73 -4.87
CA TYR A 20 0.47 5.83 -4.68
C TYR A 20 0.94 5.92 -3.23
N PRO A 21 2.24 5.75 -2.96
CA PRO A 21 2.76 5.91 -1.61
C PRO A 21 2.57 7.33 -1.10
N ILE A 22 2.38 7.46 0.21
CA ILE A 22 2.34 8.72 0.95
C ILE A 22 3.23 8.63 2.19
N THR A 23 3.67 9.78 2.71
CA THR A 23 4.46 9.84 3.94
C THR A 23 3.60 9.55 5.17
N HIS A 24 4.21 9.18 6.30
CA HIS A 24 3.45 9.02 7.55
C HIS A 24 2.84 10.34 8.02
N ALA A 25 3.57 11.44 7.80
CA ALA A 25 3.08 12.79 8.08
C ALA A 25 1.81 13.13 7.26
N GLU A 26 1.76 12.71 6.00
CA GLU A 26 0.62 12.95 5.13
C GLU A 26 -0.59 12.10 5.56
N ALA A 27 -0.38 10.83 5.88
CA ALA A 27 -1.41 9.95 6.44
C ALA A 27 -2.01 10.51 7.75
N LEU A 28 -1.14 10.96 8.68
CA LEU A 28 -1.56 11.62 9.91
C LEU A 28 -2.38 12.89 9.63
N ARG A 29 -1.88 13.76 8.75
CA ARG A 29 -2.54 15.02 8.40
C ARG A 29 -3.96 14.80 7.89
N TRP A 30 -4.18 13.80 7.04
CA TRP A 30 -5.52 13.48 6.55
C TRP A 30 -6.42 12.90 7.63
N ALA A 31 -5.91 11.96 8.41
CA ALA A 31 -6.66 11.40 9.51
C ALA A 31 -7.12 12.50 10.47
N THR A 32 -6.24 13.44 10.84
CA THR A 32 -6.61 14.63 11.63
C THR A 32 -7.68 15.48 10.92
N THR A 33 -7.53 15.75 9.62
CA THR A 33 -8.52 16.52 8.85
C THR A 33 -9.89 15.84 8.84
N ILE A 34 -9.94 14.51 8.70
CA ILE A 34 -11.17 13.73 8.72
C ILE A 34 -11.77 13.70 10.13
N ALA A 35 -10.94 13.57 11.16
CA ALA A 35 -11.38 13.63 12.55
C ALA A 35 -12.10 14.95 12.84
N ASP A 36 -11.51 16.07 12.43
CA ASP A 36 -12.11 17.40 12.58
C ASP A 36 -13.45 17.50 11.82
N ALA A 37 -13.46 17.10 10.54
CA ALA A 37 -14.64 17.16 9.69
C ALA A 37 -15.78 16.23 10.12
N THR A 38 -15.48 15.17 10.87
CA THR A 38 -16.45 14.17 11.34
C THR A 38 -16.70 14.22 12.84
N HIS A 39 -16.14 15.21 13.55
CA HIS A 39 -16.22 15.38 15.01
C HIS A 39 -15.80 14.14 15.80
N ARG A 40 -14.68 13.53 15.39
CA ARG A 40 -14.09 12.34 16.02
C ARG A 40 -12.76 12.68 16.71
N PRO A 41 -12.27 11.84 17.63
CA PRO A 41 -10.93 12.01 18.18
C PRO A 41 -9.86 11.91 17.07
N PRO A 42 -8.91 12.86 17.01
CA PRO A 42 -7.78 12.77 16.08
C PRO A 42 -6.77 11.71 16.56
N PRO A 43 -5.90 11.21 15.67
CA PRO A 43 -4.78 10.36 16.09
C PRO A 43 -3.83 11.12 17.02
N ALA A 44 -3.25 10.43 18.00
CA ALA A 44 -2.36 11.07 18.97
C ALA A 44 -1.02 11.51 18.34
N ASN A 45 -0.51 10.75 17.38
CA ASN A 45 0.73 11.01 16.64
C ASN A 45 0.84 10.06 15.43
N ILE A 46 1.97 10.12 14.72
CA ILE A 46 2.25 9.28 13.53
C ILE A 46 2.26 7.77 13.82
N HIS A 47 2.47 7.36 15.07
CA HIS A 47 2.49 5.95 15.47
C HIS A 47 1.12 5.40 15.86
N ASP A 48 0.09 6.25 15.92
CA ASP A 48 -1.30 5.86 16.19
C ASP A 48 -1.95 5.26 14.93
N THR A 49 -1.34 4.18 14.43
CA THR A 49 -1.68 3.56 13.15
C THR A 49 -3.13 3.12 13.10
N LEU A 50 -3.66 2.58 14.21
CA LEU A 50 -5.05 2.10 14.26
C LEU A 50 -6.04 3.23 14.08
N GLN A 51 -5.84 4.37 14.76
CA GLN A 51 -6.71 5.53 14.62
C GLN A 51 -6.58 6.17 13.24
N ILE A 52 -5.37 6.22 12.68
CA ILE A 52 -5.15 6.73 11.32
C ILE A 52 -5.90 5.85 10.30
N VAL A 53 -5.71 4.52 10.33
CA VAL A 53 -6.43 3.59 9.44
C VAL A 53 -7.94 3.79 9.58
N TYR A 54 -8.46 3.80 10.81
CA TYR A 54 -9.88 3.95 11.06
C TYR A 54 -10.46 5.23 10.43
N LEU A 55 -9.78 6.36 10.60
CA LEU A 55 -10.26 7.65 10.08
C LEU A 55 -10.17 7.72 8.56
N LEU A 56 -9.11 7.19 7.96
CA LEU A 56 -8.97 7.13 6.51
C LEU A 56 -10.05 6.21 5.90
N ASP A 57 -10.31 5.07 6.53
CA ASP A 57 -11.30 4.09 6.09
C ASP A 57 -12.72 4.67 6.04
N ILE A 58 -13.09 5.58 6.95
CA ILE A 58 -14.40 6.30 6.91
C ILE A 58 -14.66 6.97 5.55
N ILE A 59 -13.60 7.42 4.87
CA ILE A 59 -13.70 8.05 3.56
C ILE A 59 -13.48 7.05 2.45
N PHE A 60 -12.42 6.23 2.53
CA PHE A 60 -12.02 5.34 1.44
C PHE A 60 -12.96 4.15 1.25
N CYS A 61 -13.54 3.57 2.32
CA CYS A 61 -14.48 2.44 2.18
C CYS A 61 -15.76 2.77 1.39
N LYS A 62 -16.05 4.06 1.16
CA LYS A 62 -17.18 4.51 0.33
C LYS A 62 -16.92 4.30 -1.16
N TYR A 63 -15.69 4.01 -1.55
CA TYR A 63 -15.26 3.81 -2.92
C TYR A 63 -14.72 2.39 -3.05
N ASN A 64 -15.40 1.54 -3.83
CA ASN A 64 -15.18 0.08 -3.84
C ASN A 64 -13.71 -0.37 -3.99
N ASP A 65 -12.88 0.39 -4.70
CA ASP A 65 -11.52 -0.02 -5.06
C ASP A 65 -10.44 0.95 -4.55
N LEU A 66 -10.81 1.86 -3.64
CA LEU A 66 -9.89 2.83 -3.03
C LEU A 66 -9.66 2.47 -1.56
N ASP A 67 -8.40 2.43 -1.16
CA ASP A 67 -8.00 2.11 0.21
C ASP A 67 -6.74 2.89 0.56
N CYS A 68 -6.54 3.20 1.84
CA CYS A 68 -5.32 3.81 2.31
C CYS A 68 -4.82 3.08 3.55
N PHE A 69 -3.77 2.27 3.38
CA PHE A 69 -3.34 1.33 4.39
C PHE A 69 -1.81 1.28 4.50
N PRO A 70 -1.26 1.00 5.70
CA PRO A 70 0.17 0.78 5.85
C PRO A 70 0.55 -0.64 5.41
N ILE A 71 1.47 -0.74 4.45
CA ILE A 71 2.07 -2.00 3.99
C ILE A 71 3.43 -2.21 4.65
N THR A 72 3.82 -3.46 4.89
CA THR A 72 5.13 -3.78 5.47
C THR A 72 6.22 -3.43 4.46
N ASN A 73 7.05 -2.42 4.75
CA ASN A 73 8.18 -2.01 3.91
C ASN A 73 9.44 -1.92 4.78
N PRO A 74 10.35 -2.91 4.72
CA PRO A 74 11.59 -2.90 5.49
C PRO A 74 12.50 -1.70 5.22
N ASN A 75 12.37 -1.07 4.05
CA ASN A 75 13.16 0.09 3.62
C ASN A 75 12.37 1.39 3.70
N ASP A 76 11.34 1.42 4.53
CA ASP A 76 10.59 2.63 4.77
C ASP A 76 11.57 3.77 5.14
N PRO A 77 11.62 4.87 4.36
CA PRO A 77 12.60 5.94 4.56
C PRO A 77 12.40 6.65 5.90
N GLU A 78 11.21 6.54 6.49
CA GLU A 78 10.84 7.10 7.80
C GLU A 78 11.11 6.10 8.94
N THR A 79 11.79 4.98 8.68
CA THR A 79 12.25 3.96 9.64
C THR A 79 11.15 3.20 10.40
N ASN A 80 9.88 3.34 10.01
CA ASN A 80 8.75 2.69 10.67
C ASN A 80 8.50 1.25 10.20
N LYS A 81 9.34 0.73 9.29
CA LYS A 81 9.20 -0.56 8.61
C LYS A 81 7.84 -0.75 7.90
N LYS A 82 7.13 0.35 7.66
CA LYS A 82 5.81 0.40 7.06
C LYS A 82 5.73 1.64 6.21
N THR A 83 5.21 1.51 4.99
CA THR A 83 4.91 2.68 4.15
C THR A 83 3.40 2.76 3.96
N TRP A 84 2.85 3.97 3.92
CA TRP A 84 1.46 4.18 3.60
C TRP A 84 1.28 4.23 2.09
N ILE A 85 0.21 3.62 1.60
CA ILE A 85 -0.14 3.67 0.19
C ILE A 85 -1.64 3.92 0.05
N VAL A 86 -1.99 4.84 -0.83
CA VAL A 86 -3.36 4.97 -1.35
C VAL A 86 -3.49 4.02 -2.52
N ALA A 87 -4.04 2.83 -2.28
CA ALA A 87 -4.29 1.85 -3.32
C ALA A 87 -5.53 2.24 -4.12
N THR A 88 -5.39 2.26 -5.44
CA THR A 88 -6.43 2.66 -6.39
C THR A 88 -6.86 1.51 -7.30
N THR A 89 -6.06 0.44 -7.36
CA THR A 89 -6.45 -0.77 -8.10
C THR A 89 -7.32 -1.68 -7.24
N PRO A 90 -8.21 -2.48 -7.87
CA PRO A 90 -8.92 -3.56 -7.19
C PRO A 90 -7.97 -4.57 -6.54
N HIS A 91 -8.48 -5.30 -5.55
CA HIS A 91 -7.77 -6.43 -4.96
C HIS A 91 -7.56 -7.53 -6.02
N ARG A 92 -6.32 -7.90 -6.29
CA ARG A 92 -6.00 -9.03 -7.18
C ARG A 92 -5.29 -10.13 -6.40
N TRP A 93 -5.91 -11.30 -6.36
CA TRP A 93 -5.36 -12.47 -5.69
C TRP A 93 -4.68 -13.40 -6.71
N ALA A 94 -3.44 -13.78 -6.42
CA ALA A 94 -2.66 -14.67 -7.27
C ALA A 94 -1.72 -15.55 -6.45
N SER A 95 -1.22 -16.61 -7.07
CA SER A 95 -0.26 -17.54 -6.46
C SER A 95 1.14 -17.19 -6.90
N PHE A 96 2.03 -17.00 -5.92
CA PHE A 96 3.43 -16.61 -6.13
C PHE A 96 4.36 -17.65 -5.50
N PRO A 97 5.56 -17.89 -6.05
CA PRO A 97 6.57 -18.69 -5.37
C PRO A 97 6.89 -18.09 -3.99
N GLN A 98 6.92 -18.90 -2.93
CA GLN A 98 7.26 -18.43 -1.58
C GLN A 98 8.61 -17.71 -1.54
N ALA A 99 9.59 -18.21 -2.30
CA ALA A 99 10.92 -17.60 -2.38
C ALA A 99 10.88 -16.15 -2.89
N GLU A 100 9.97 -15.83 -3.80
CA GLU A 100 9.76 -14.47 -4.30
C GLU A 100 9.19 -13.57 -3.19
N ILE A 101 8.18 -14.06 -2.47
CA ILE A 101 7.58 -13.34 -1.35
C ILE A 101 8.63 -13.07 -0.25
N ASP A 102 9.43 -14.08 0.09
CA ASP A 102 10.49 -13.97 1.10
C ASP A 102 11.60 -13.00 0.65
N GLU A 103 11.93 -12.97 -0.63
CA GLU A 103 12.89 -12.02 -1.17
C GLU A 103 12.35 -10.59 -1.12
N LYS A 104 11.13 -10.37 -1.62
CA LYS A 104 10.57 -9.02 -1.77
C LYS A 104 10.13 -8.41 -0.44
N ILE A 105 9.60 -9.22 0.49
CA ILE A 105 9.17 -8.77 1.82
C ILE A 105 10.30 -8.90 2.85
N GLY A 106 11.24 -9.84 2.69
CA GLY A 106 12.25 -10.18 3.69
C GLY A 106 13.70 -9.77 3.40
N LYS A 107 14.08 -9.47 2.15
CA LYS A 107 15.51 -9.23 1.76
C LYS A 107 15.82 -7.82 1.25
N ASN A 108 14.99 -6.83 1.57
CA ASN A 108 15.29 -5.39 1.53
C ASN A 108 15.68 -4.72 0.18
N ASN A 109 15.96 -5.38 -0.93
CA ASN A 109 16.54 -4.61 -2.06
C ASN A 109 15.53 -4.07 -3.09
N ASP A 110 14.30 -4.62 -3.17
CA ASP A 110 13.48 -4.45 -4.39
C ASP A 110 11.95 -4.51 -4.10
N PHE A 111 11.52 -3.84 -3.02
CA PHE A 111 10.14 -3.87 -2.52
C PHE A 111 9.11 -3.29 -3.51
N TRP A 112 9.48 -2.22 -4.22
CA TRP A 112 8.59 -1.49 -5.14
C TRP A 112 8.49 -2.07 -6.55
N THR A 113 9.17 -3.19 -6.77
CA THR A 113 9.41 -3.83 -8.07
C THR A 113 9.08 -5.32 -7.97
N PRO A 114 7.85 -5.68 -7.57
CA PRO A 114 7.42 -7.09 -7.56
C PRO A 114 7.50 -7.71 -8.96
N SER A 115 7.57 -9.05 -9.07
CA SER A 115 7.60 -9.72 -10.38
C SER A 115 6.35 -9.44 -11.23
N VAL A 116 5.25 -9.05 -10.57
CA VAL A 116 4.00 -8.65 -11.19
C VAL A 116 3.79 -7.16 -11.01
N HIS A 117 3.75 -6.45 -12.13
CA HIS A 117 3.38 -5.04 -12.17
C HIS A 117 1.93 -4.90 -12.64
N LEU A 118 1.10 -4.26 -11.82
CA LEU A 118 -0.20 -3.81 -12.27
C LEU A 118 -0.03 -2.53 -13.09
N PRO A 119 -0.68 -2.39 -14.25
CA PRO A 119 -0.65 -1.15 -15.01
C PRO A 119 -1.45 -0.06 -14.27
N GLU A 120 -0.96 1.17 -14.34
CA GLU A 120 -1.72 2.37 -13.96
C GLU A 120 -2.77 2.63 -15.05
N SER A 121 -4.04 2.67 -14.67
CA SER A 121 -5.17 2.94 -15.57
C SER A 121 -5.58 4.42 -15.55
N GLU A 122 -6.42 4.84 -16.50
CA GLU A 122 -6.98 6.20 -16.51
C GLU A 122 -7.74 6.52 -15.21
N LEU A 123 -8.43 5.53 -14.62
CA LEU A 123 -9.13 5.72 -13.34
C LEU A 123 -8.16 5.94 -12.18
N ASP A 124 -6.98 5.31 -12.20
CA ASP A 124 -5.94 5.52 -11.19
C ASP A 124 -5.38 6.95 -11.31
N ILE A 125 -5.20 7.44 -12.53
CA ILE A 125 -4.73 8.80 -12.82
C ILE A 125 -5.77 9.82 -12.37
N ASP A 126 -7.05 9.63 -12.72
CA ASP A 126 -8.14 10.49 -12.31
C ASP A 126 -8.27 10.56 -10.77
N ALA A 127 -8.12 9.42 -10.10
CA ALA A 127 -8.13 9.34 -8.64
C ALA A 127 -6.95 10.12 -8.04
N LYS A 128 -5.74 9.96 -8.60
CA LYS A 128 -4.56 10.73 -8.20
C LYS A 128 -4.81 12.22 -8.35
N GLU A 129 -5.24 12.68 -9.52
CA GLU A 129 -5.48 14.10 -9.79
C GLU A 129 -6.58 14.68 -8.89
N ALA A 130 -7.62 13.90 -8.59
CA ALA A 130 -8.68 14.30 -7.68
C ALA A 130 -8.18 14.45 -6.24
N LEU A 131 -7.28 13.57 -5.81
CA LEU A 131 -6.63 13.66 -4.50
C LEU A 131 -5.67 14.86 -4.47
N GLU A 132 -4.76 14.98 -5.44
CA GLU A 132 -3.76 16.06 -5.49
C GLU A 132 -4.41 17.45 -5.50
N ARG A 133 -5.55 17.63 -6.18
CA ARG A 133 -6.36 18.87 -6.12
C ARG A 133 -6.89 19.20 -4.72
N LYS A 134 -6.99 18.22 -3.83
CA LYS A 134 -7.33 18.40 -2.40
C LYS A 134 -6.10 18.61 -1.52
N GLY A 135 -4.93 18.84 -2.13
CA GLY A 135 -3.68 19.12 -1.44
C GLY A 135 -2.94 17.88 -0.94
N VAL A 136 -3.22 16.73 -1.56
CA VAL A 136 -2.59 15.45 -1.28
C VAL A 136 -1.27 15.33 -2.04
N THR A 137 -0.19 14.89 -1.40
CA THR A 137 1.07 14.63 -2.11
C THR A 137 1.25 13.13 -2.35
N LEU A 138 1.01 12.68 -3.59
CA LEU A 138 1.19 11.29 -4.01
C LEU A 138 2.58 11.08 -4.64
N GLN A 139 3.22 9.98 -4.28
CA GLN A 139 4.46 9.51 -4.92
C GLN A 139 4.14 8.75 -6.22
N PRO A 140 5.16 8.34 -7.02
CA PRO A 140 4.94 7.53 -8.22
C PRO A 140 4.12 6.26 -7.95
N PHE A 141 3.44 5.78 -8.99
CA PHE A 141 2.62 4.57 -8.91
C PHE A 141 3.48 3.33 -8.67
N HIS A 142 3.09 2.51 -7.70
CA HIS A 142 3.80 1.29 -7.34
C HIS A 142 2.85 0.13 -7.10
N THR A 143 3.28 -1.07 -7.51
CA THR A 143 2.63 -2.33 -7.15
C THR A 143 3.29 -2.92 -5.90
N THR A 144 2.49 -3.50 -5.02
CA THR A 144 2.97 -4.11 -3.78
C THR A 144 2.13 -5.33 -3.38
N PHE A 145 2.72 -6.21 -2.57
CA PHE A 145 1.98 -7.24 -1.87
C PHE A 145 1.20 -6.60 -0.72
N TRP A 146 -0.12 -6.80 -0.72
CA TRP A 146 -0.95 -6.33 0.38
C TRP A 146 -0.70 -7.22 1.61
N ASN A 147 -0.65 -6.62 2.79
CA ASN A 147 -0.60 -7.39 4.03
C ASN A 147 -1.83 -8.33 4.06
N ALA A 148 -1.60 -9.60 4.37
CA ALA A 148 -2.71 -10.51 4.61
C ALA A 148 -3.54 -9.97 5.79
N PRO A 149 -4.88 -10.11 5.75
CA PRO A 149 -5.73 -9.76 6.89
C PRO A 149 -5.32 -10.51 8.16
#